data_AF-A0A820NC80-F1
#
_entry.id   AF-A0A820NC80-F1
#
_cell.length_a   1.000
_cell.length_b   1.000
_cell.length_c   1.000
_cell.angle_alpha   90.00
_cell.angle_beta   90.00
_cell.angle_gamma   90.00
#
_symmetry.space_group_name_H-M   'P 1'
#
loop_
_entity.id
_entity.type
_entity.pdbx_description
1 polymer ?
#
loop_
_entity_poly.entity_id
_entity_poly.type
_entity_poly.pdbx_seq_one_letter_code
_entity_poly.pdbx_strand_id
1 'polypeptide(L)'
;MLPGGYIVDKDDMILVLLSGLHRDPKVWDQPEEFIPERMLNGGFEKLPSNSWKPFGNGQRACIGRPFAWQESLLAIALILKHFNIEFVDPSYDLRIKESLTIKPDGFKIRVRPRQQIGFVLNRNAKQSEKIPEKTKEQIDREHLQPMCILFGSNSGSCQSFADTLASEAPLYGYNAT
;
A
#
# COMPACT_ATOMS: atom_id res chain seq x y z
N MET A 1 15.18 33.65 1.04
CA MET A 1 13.91 34.31 0.65
C MET A 1 12.94 33.23 0.20
N LEU A 2 11.74 33.18 0.79
CA LEU A 2 10.65 32.28 0.41
C LEU A 2 9.81 32.89 -0.74
N PRO A 3 9.00 32.08 -1.45
CA PRO A 3 8.00 32.62 -2.38
C PRO A 3 7.14 33.70 -1.73
N GLY A 4 6.81 34.77 -2.48
CA GLY A 4 6.07 35.92 -1.95
C GLY A 4 6.93 37.01 -1.31
N GLY A 5 8.26 36.88 -1.36
CA GLY A 5 9.18 37.94 -0.98
C GLY A 5 9.58 37.95 0.51
N TYR A 6 9.27 36.89 1.24
CA TYR A 6 9.60 36.81 2.66
C TYR A 6 11.08 36.46 2.86
N ILE A 7 11.79 37.28 3.63
CA ILE A 7 13.18 37.03 4.03
C ILE A 7 13.16 35.99 5.17
N VAL A 8 14.10 35.05 5.12
CA VAL A 8 14.32 34.04 6.16
C VAL A 8 15.81 34.01 6.38
N ASP A 9 16.22 34.22 7.62
CA ASP A 9 17.60 34.28 8.03
C ASP A 9 18.12 32.90 8.41
N LYS A 10 19.43 32.80 8.55
CA LYS A 10 20.06 31.57 9.02
C LYS A 10 19.55 31.27 10.43
N ASP A 11 19.28 29.99 10.68
CA ASP A 11 18.84 29.46 11.98
C ASP A 11 17.39 29.83 12.37
N ASP A 12 16.65 30.49 11.47
CA ASP A 12 15.20 30.68 11.63
C ASP A 12 14.46 29.34 11.68
N MET A 13 13.55 29.21 12.64
CA MET A 13 12.66 28.06 12.72
C MET A 13 11.48 28.22 11.77
N ILE A 14 11.34 27.28 10.83
CA ILE A 14 10.21 27.22 9.91
C ILE A 14 9.31 26.05 10.30
N LEU A 15 8.03 26.34 10.55
CA LEU A 15 7.01 25.34 10.77
C LEU A 15 6.13 25.18 9.52
N VAL A 16 5.91 23.94 9.10
CA VAL A 16 4.99 23.61 8.00
C VAL A 16 3.71 23.05 8.58
N LEU A 17 2.61 23.79 8.46
CA LEU A 17 1.29 23.39 8.95
C LEU A 17 0.59 22.48 7.94
N LEU A 18 0.95 21.19 7.93
CA LEU A 18 0.37 20.20 7.00
C LEU A 18 -1.14 20.02 7.18
N SER A 19 -1.66 20.13 8.40
CA SER A 19 -3.10 20.05 8.67
C SER A 19 -3.89 21.16 7.97
N GLY A 20 -3.35 22.37 7.94
CA GLY A 20 -3.92 23.50 7.22
C GLY A 20 -3.82 23.32 5.70
N LEU A 21 -2.67 22.84 5.20
CA LEU A 21 -2.51 22.52 3.78
C LEU A 21 -3.55 21.51 3.27
N HIS A 22 -3.84 20.46 4.06
CA HIS A 22 -4.81 19.42 3.68
C HIS A 22 -6.27 19.83 3.90
N ARG A 23 -6.52 21.05 4.39
CA ARG A 23 -7.86 21.62 4.64
C ARG A 23 -8.06 23.00 4.01
N ASP A 24 -7.13 23.47 3.18
CA ASP A 24 -7.26 24.78 2.53
C ASP A 24 -8.50 24.80 1.60
N PRO A 25 -9.53 25.62 1.87
CA PRO A 25 -10.73 25.67 1.06
C PRO A 25 -10.48 26.20 -0.37
N LYS A 26 -9.31 26.78 -0.65
CA LYS A 26 -8.91 27.15 -2.01
C LYS A 26 -8.53 25.94 -2.86
N VAL A 27 -8.22 24.81 -2.23
CA VAL A 27 -7.82 23.57 -2.90
C VAL A 27 -8.86 22.48 -2.74
N TRP A 28 -9.39 22.33 -1.54
CA TRP A 28 -10.29 21.26 -1.17
C TRP A 28 -11.71 21.77 -1.05
N ASP A 29 -12.59 21.32 -1.95
CA ASP A 29 -14.03 21.51 -1.75
C ASP A 29 -14.47 20.75 -0.49
N GLN A 30 -15.32 21.40 0.32
CA GLN A 30 -15.80 20.88 1.61
C GLN A 30 -14.67 20.20 2.41
N PRO A 31 -13.67 20.98 2.88
CA PRO A 31 -12.42 20.44 3.43
C PRO A 31 -12.59 19.64 4.72
N GLU A 32 -13.66 19.90 5.47
CA GLU A 32 -13.98 19.18 6.71
C GLU A 32 -14.81 17.92 6.48
N GLU A 33 -15.32 17.69 5.26
CA GLU A 33 -16.12 16.52 4.92
C GLU A 33 -15.26 15.35 4.43
N PHE A 34 -15.54 14.15 4.94
CA PHE A 34 -14.87 12.92 4.50
C PHE A 34 -15.47 12.44 3.17
N ILE A 35 -14.86 12.83 2.06
CA ILE A 35 -15.30 12.47 0.69
C ILE A 35 -14.17 11.74 -0.03
N PRO A 36 -14.04 10.40 0.08
CA PRO A 36 -13.02 9.61 -0.61
C PRO A 36 -13.08 9.72 -2.14
N GLU A 37 -14.28 9.88 -2.69
CA GLU A 37 -14.57 9.91 -4.12
C GLU A 37 -13.86 11.06 -4.83
N ARG A 38 -13.45 12.11 -4.10
CA ARG A 38 -12.68 13.24 -4.63
C ARG A 38 -11.35 12.83 -5.26
N MET A 39 -10.82 11.66 -4.89
CA MET A 39 -9.56 11.12 -5.41
C MET A 39 -9.75 10.23 -6.63
N LEU A 40 -10.99 9.86 -6.98
CA LEU A 40 -11.30 8.97 -8.09
C LEU A 40 -11.33 9.74 -9.43
N ASN A 41 -11.33 9.00 -10.55
CA ASN A 41 -11.57 9.53 -11.89
C ASN A 41 -10.69 10.74 -12.28
N GLY A 42 -9.40 10.67 -11.99
CA GLY A 42 -8.46 11.75 -12.29
C GLY A 42 -8.45 12.88 -11.25
N GLY A 43 -9.16 12.74 -10.13
CA GLY A 43 -9.26 13.75 -9.09
C GLY A 43 -7.92 14.06 -8.43
N PHE A 44 -7.11 13.03 -8.19
CA PHE A 44 -5.78 13.17 -7.61
C PHE A 44 -4.83 13.97 -8.52
N GLU A 45 -4.87 13.71 -9.83
CA GLU A 45 -4.03 14.32 -10.85
C GLU A 45 -4.39 15.79 -11.11
N LYS A 46 -5.65 16.17 -10.84
CA LYS A 46 -6.14 17.55 -10.96
C LYS A 46 -5.73 18.43 -9.78
N LEU A 47 -5.28 17.86 -8.68
CA LEU A 47 -4.90 18.63 -7.50
C LEU A 47 -3.74 19.57 -7.84
N PRO A 48 -3.75 20.81 -7.32
CA PRO A 48 -2.62 21.71 -7.43
C PRO A 48 -1.35 21.03 -6.91
N SER A 49 -0.22 21.27 -7.58
CA SER A 49 1.06 20.71 -7.15
C SER A 49 1.32 21.03 -5.67
N ASN A 50 1.91 20.09 -4.94
CA ASN A 50 2.26 20.26 -3.53
C ASN A 50 1.10 20.44 -2.53
N SER A 51 -0.16 20.23 -2.93
CA SER A 51 -1.32 20.34 -2.03
C SER A 51 -1.60 19.11 -1.17
N TRP A 52 -1.01 17.96 -1.52
CA TRP A 52 -1.16 16.71 -0.76
C TRP A 52 0.22 16.18 -0.32
N LYS A 53 0.45 16.16 1.00
CA LYS A 53 1.76 15.91 1.61
C LYS A 53 1.70 15.12 2.94
N PRO A 54 1.04 13.96 2.99
CA PRO A 54 0.96 13.17 4.22
C PRO A 54 2.31 12.63 4.71
N PHE A 55 3.32 12.59 3.84
CA PHE A 55 4.67 12.08 4.13
C PHE A 55 5.77 13.14 3.97
N GLY A 56 5.40 14.42 3.89
CA GLY A 56 6.34 15.51 3.59
C GLY A 56 6.96 15.43 2.18
N ASN A 57 8.06 16.16 1.97
CA ASN A 57 8.78 16.23 0.70
C ASN A 57 10.27 16.57 0.89
N GLY A 58 11.07 16.38 -0.16
CA GLY A 58 12.51 16.70 -0.17
C GLY A 58 13.34 15.79 0.73
N GLN A 59 14.49 16.29 1.18
CA GLN A 59 15.47 15.53 1.97
C GLN A 59 14.96 15.06 3.34
N ARG A 60 13.88 15.66 3.85
CA ARG A 60 13.24 15.31 5.13
C ARG A 60 11.89 14.60 4.94
N ALA A 61 11.59 14.12 3.73
CA ALA A 61 10.41 13.29 3.50
C ALA A 61 10.49 11.99 4.32
N CYS A 62 9.34 11.45 4.69
CA CYS A 62 9.26 10.19 5.43
C CYS A 62 9.87 9.05 4.62
N ILE A 63 10.96 8.48 5.12
CA ILE A 63 11.64 7.32 4.52
C ILE A 63 10.73 6.08 4.50
N GLY A 64 9.78 5.99 5.44
CA GLY A 64 8.82 4.90 5.55
C GLY A 64 7.61 5.00 4.62
N ARG A 65 7.50 6.04 3.78
CA ARG A 65 6.35 6.24 2.87
C ARG A 65 5.94 5.00 2.06
N PRO A 66 6.83 4.32 1.31
CA PRO A 66 6.42 3.17 0.50
C PRO A 66 5.89 2.01 1.36
N PHE A 67 6.54 1.75 2.49
CA PHE A 67 6.11 0.72 3.44
C PHE A 67 4.75 1.06 4.06
N ALA A 68 4.59 2.29 4.56
CA ALA A 68 3.34 2.76 5.15
C ALA A 68 2.16 2.64 4.17
N TRP A 69 2.39 2.88 2.88
CA TRP A 69 1.34 2.75 1.85
C TRP A 69 0.90 1.30 1.67
N GLN A 70 1.85 0.37 1.56
CA GLN A 70 1.58 -1.06 1.42
C GLN A 70 0.84 -1.61 2.64
N GLU A 71 1.35 -1.32 3.83
CA GLU A 71 0.74 -1.77 5.09
C GLU A 71 -0.65 -1.19 5.29
N SER A 72 -0.86 0.10 5.02
CA SER A 72 -2.17 0.74 5.17
C SER A 72 -3.20 0.12 4.23
N LEU A 73 -2.82 -0.10 2.96
CA LEU A 73 -3.70 -0.73 1.98
C LEU A 73 -4.07 -2.16 2.40
N LEU A 74 -3.07 -2.97 2.79
CA LEU A 74 -3.29 -4.35 3.20
C LEU A 74 -4.13 -4.43 4.48
N ALA A 75 -3.80 -3.63 5.49
CA ALA A 75 -4.53 -3.59 6.76
C ALA A 75 -6.00 -3.22 6.54
N ILE A 76 -6.30 -2.15 5.80
CA ILE A 76 -7.67 -1.73 5.51
C ILE A 76 -8.41 -2.82 4.72
N ALA A 77 -7.81 -3.37 3.66
CA ALA A 77 -8.43 -4.41 2.85
C ALA A 77 -8.75 -5.67 3.66
N LEU A 78 -7.81 -6.14 4.49
CA LEU A 78 -8.01 -7.31 5.34
C LEU A 78 -9.05 -7.07 6.43
N ILE A 79 -9.04 -5.90 7.06
CA ILE A 79 -10.02 -5.52 8.08
C ILE A 79 -11.43 -5.53 7.48
N LEU A 80 -11.64 -4.85 6.35
CA LEU A 80 -12.95 -4.75 5.69
C LEU A 80 -13.44 -6.08 5.09
N LYS A 81 -12.50 -6.94 4.68
CA LYS A 81 -12.81 -8.29 4.17
C LYS A 81 -13.32 -9.21 5.28
N HIS A 82 -12.70 -9.19 6.45
CA HIS A 82 -12.93 -10.19 7.49
C HIS A 82 -13.86 -9.74 8.61
N PHE A 83 -14.11 -8.43 8.76
CA PHE A 83 -14.88 -7.91 9.88
C PHE A 83 -15.96 -6.93 9.45
N ASN A 84 -17.11 -7.04 10.12
CA ASN A 84 -18.07 -5.95 10.21
C ASN A 84 -17.67 -5.09 11.43
N ILE A 85 -17.58 -3.77 11.22
CA ILE A 85 -17.13 -2.81 12.23
C ILE A 85 -18.32 -1.92 12.60
N GLU A 86 -18.55 -1.77 13.90
CA GLU A 86 -19.60 -0.92 14.45
C GLU A 86 -19.04 -0.07 15.59
N PHE A 87 -19.64 1.09 15.84
CA PHE A 87 -19.33 1.83 17.05
C PHE A 87 -19.80 1.05 18.29
N VAL A 88 -19.00 1.08 19.35
CA VAL A 88 -19.47 0.62 20.67
C VAL A 88 -20.52 1.58 21.22
N ASP A 89 -20.30 2.87 21.01
CA ASP A 89 -21.20 3.97 21.36
C ASP A 89 -21.62 4.71 20.08
N PRO A 90 -22.85 4.51 19.57
CA PRO A 90 -23.35 5.20 18.38
C PRO A 90 -23.47 6.72 18.53
N SER A 91 -23.46 7.23 19.77
CA SER A 91 -23.54 8.66 20.08
C SER A 91 -22.17 9.31 20.27
N TYR A 92 -21.08 8.55 20.09
CA TYR A 92 -19.73 9.06 20.22
C TYR A 92 -19.49 10.21 19.22
N ASP A 93 -19.15 11.37 19.77
CA ASP A 93 -18.67 12.51 19.01
C ASP A 93 -17.13 12.55 19.02
N LEU A 94 -16.52 12.86 17.88
CA LEU A 94 -15.08 12.77 17.69
C LEU A 94 -14.36 13.81 18.55
N ARG A 95 -13.74 13.34 19.64
CA ARG A 95 -12.81 14.15 20.44
C ARG A 95 -11.38 13.85 20.01
N ILE A 96 -10.63 14.89 19.68
CA ILE A 96 -9.23 14.76 19.27
C ILE A 96 -8.32 14.82 20.50
N LYS A 97 -7.38 13.88 20.58
CA LYS A 97 -6.25 13.91 21.50
C LYS A 97 -4.97 14.06 20.71
N GLU A 98 -4.30 15.19 20.89
CA GLU A 98 -3.02 15.48 20.25
C GLU A 98 -1.86 15.16 21.19
N SER A 99 -0.84 14.51 20.64
CA SER A 99 0.45 14.29 21.30
C SER A 99 1.55 14.43 20.24
N LEU A 100 2.31 13.37 19.93
CA LEU A 100 3.16 13.35 18.75
C LEU A 100 2.33 13.25 17.45
N THR A 101 1.17 12.60 17.53
CA THR A 101 0.21 12.46 16.42
C THR A 101 -1.20 12.83 16.89
N ILE A 102 -2.09 13.00 15.92
CA ILE A 102 -3.52 13.21 16.12
C ILE A 102 -4.20 11.84 16.19
N LYS A 103 -5.00 11.62 17.24
CA LYS A 103 -5.80 10.39 17.40
C LYS A 103 -7.13 10.70 18.09
N PRO A 104 -8.15 9.85 17.91
CA PRO A 104 -9.39 10.02 18.66
C PRO A 104 -9.20 9.66 20.15
N ASP A 105 -9.92 10.35 21.03
CA ASP A 105 -9.88 10.12 22.47
C ASP A 105 -11.02 9.22 22.94
N GLY A 106 -10.68 8.10 23.58
CA GLY A 106 -11.67 7.16 24.11
C GLY A 106 -12.54 6.47 23.04
N PHE A 107 -12.14 6.52 21.77
CA PHE A 107 -12.86 5.88 20.68
C PHE A 107 -12.78 4.35 20.74
N LYS A 108 -13.94 3.71 20.72
CA LYS A 108 -14.06 2.25 20.83
C LYS A 108 -14.93 1.71 19.69
N ILE A 109 -14.43 0.65 19.06
CA ILE A 109 -15.13 -0.08 18.00
C ILE A 109 -15.41 -1.51 18.44
N ARG A 110 -16.52 -2.06 17.94
CA ARG A 110 -16.86 -3.47 18.03
C ARG A 110 -16.60 -4.10 16.66
N VAL A 111 -15.87 -5.21 16.65
CA VAL A 111 -15.64 -5.99 15.44
C VAL A 111 -16.37 -7.32 15.55
N ARG A 112 -17.09 -7.70 14.50
CA ARG A 112 -17.70 -9.02 14.35
C ARG A 112 -17.11 -9.71 13.13
N PRO A 113 -16.68 -10.97 13.20
CA PRO A 113 -16.26 -11.71 12.02
C PRO A 113 -17.36 -11.67 10.96
N ARG A 114 -17.00 -11.31 9.74
CA ARG A 114 -17.88 -11.36 8.59
C ARG A 114 -17.94 -12.82 8.14
N GLN A 115 -19.15 -13.39 8.02
CA GLN A 115 -19.31 -14.72 7.41
C GLN A 115 -18.65 -14.67 6.04
N GLN A 116 -17.71 -15.57 5.81
CA GLN A 116 -16.90 -15.58 4.61
C GLN A 116 -17.83 -15.73 3.39
N ILE A 117 -17.82 -14.75 2.48
CA ILE A 117 -17.76 -15.10 1.06
C ILE A 117 -16.38 -15.70 0.94
N GLY A 118 -16.30 -17.02 1.10
CA GLY A 118 -15.05 -17.74 1.07
C GLY A 118 -14.25 -17.26 -0.13
N PHE A 119 -13.00 -16.87 0.12
CA PHE A 119 -12.01 -17.55 -0.68
C PHE A 119 -12.24 -19.01 -0.33
N VAL A 120 -12.99 -19.72 -1.18
CA VAL A 120 -12.72 -21.12 -1.38
C VAL A 120 -11.28 -21.11 -1.92
N LEU A 121 -10.30 -20.98 -1.02
CA LEU A 121 -9.10 -21.78 -1.15
C LEU A 121 -9.69 -23.16 -1.24
N ASN A 122 -9.80 -23.63 -2.47
CA ASN A 122 -10.32 -24.93 -2.76
C ASN A 122 -9.36 -25.88 -2.06
N ARG A 123 -9.66 -26.22 -0.79
CA ARG A 123 -9.11 -27.39 -0.12
C ARG A 123 -9.61 -28.64 -0.84
N ASN A 124 -10.72 -28.50 -1.55
CA ASN A 124 -11.12 -29.34 -2.67
C ASN A 124 -10.57 -28.78 -3.99
N ALA A 125 -9.28 -28.41 -4.05
CA ALA A 125 -8.52 -28.98 -5.13
C ALA A 125 -8.83 -30.48 -5.05
N LYS A 126 -9.88 -30.92 -5.76
CA LYS A 126 -9.94 -32.26 -6.32
C LYS A 126 -8.49 -32.51 -6.65
N GLN A 127 -7.90 -33.54 -6.01
CA GLN A 127 -6.64 -34.13 -6.44
C GLN A 127 -6.48 -33.73 -7.88
N SER A 128 -5.56 -32.77 -8.15
CA SER A 128 -5.36 -32.24 -9.50
C SER A 128 -5.54 -33.46 -10.38
N GLU A 129 -6.63 -33.48 -11.17
CA GLU A 129 -6.94 -34.62 -12.04
C GLU A 129 -5.59 -34.93 -12.63
N LYS A 130 -5.02 -36.10 -12.25
CA LYS A 130 -3.60 -36.40 -12.45
C LYS A 130 -3.33 -35.85 -13.83
N ILE A 131 -2.61 -34.72 -13.91
CA ILE A 131 -2.22 -34.16 -15.20
C ILE A 131 -1.65 -35.40 -15.86
N PRO A 132 -2.25 -35.88 -16.97
CA PRO A 132 -1.84 -37.14 -17.56
C PRO A 132 -0.34 -37.03 -17.56
N GLU A 133 0.29 -38.03 -16.94
CA GLU A 133 1.73 -38.15 -16.78
C GLU A 133 2.28 -38.23 -18.20
N LYS A 134 2.24 -37.09 -18.90
CA LYS A 134 2.84 -36.80 -20.18
C LYS A 134 4.26 -36.64 -19.76
N THR A 135 4.86 -37.82 -19.71
CA THR A 135 6.23 -38.09 -19.98
C THR A 135 7.13 -37.17 -19.18
N LYS A 136 7.76 -37.76 -18.16
CA LYS A 136 9.19 -37.53 -17.95
C LYS A 136 9.91 -37.88 -19.27
N GLU A 137 9.67 -37.12 -20.33
CA GLU A 137 10.61 -36.99 -21.41
C GLU A 137 11.82 -36.37 -20.74
N GLN A 138 12.92 -37.12 -20.78
CA GLN A 138 14.23 -36.66 -20.36
C GLN A 138 14.42 -35.27 -20.96
N ILE A 139 14.34 -34.23 -20.12
CA ILE A 139 14.82 -32.91 -20.52
C ILE A 139 16.30 -33.13 -20.77
N ASP A 140 16.69 -33.09 -22.04
CA ASP A 140 18.05 -33.27 -22.47
C ASP A 140 18.86 -32.08 -21.92
N ARG A 141 19.48 -32.29 -20.75
CA ARG A 141 20.23 -31.25 -20.03
C ARG A 141 21.54 -30.89 -20.74
N GLU A 142 21.89 -31.59 -21.82
CA GLU A 142 23.12 -31.38 -22.56
C GLU A 142 23.09 -30.10 -23.44
N HIS A 143 21.91 -29.51 -23.69
CA HIS A 143 21.75 -28.37 -24.62
C HIS A 143 20.92 -27.18 -24.08
N LEU A 144 21.03 -26.86 -22.79
CA LEU A 144 20.37 -25.69 -22.20
C LEU A 144 21.18 -24.40 -22.40
N GLN A 145 20.52 -23.32 -22.82
CA GLN A 145 21.15 -21.99 -22.96
C GLN A 145 21.29 -21.32 -21.59
N PRO A 146 22.42 -20.68 -21.26
CA PRO A 146 22.58 -20.00 -19.97
C PRO A 146 21.68 -18.77 -19.88
N MET A 147 21.04 -18.58 -18.72
CA MET A 147 20.25 -17.40 -18.39
C MET A 147 20.63 -16.89 -17.00
N CYS A 148 20.97 -15.61 -16.89
CA CYS A 148 21.26 -14.97 -15.60
C CYS A 148 20.04 -14.20 -15.13
N ILE A 149 19.54 -14.51 -13.93
CA ILE A 149 18.36 -13.84 -13.35
C ILE A 149 18.83 -12.97 -12.19
N LEU A 150 18.89 -11.66 -12.43
CA LEU A 150 19.22 -10.68 -11.41
C LEU A 150 17.94 -10.12 -10.79
N PHE A 151 17.84 -10.17 -9.46
CA PHE A 151 16.75 -9.54 -8.73
C PHE A 151 17.30 -8.57 -7.67
N GLY A 152 16.60 -7.45 -7.50
CA GLY A 152 16.78 -6.56 -6.36
C GLY A 152 15.46 -6.46 -5.62
N SER A 153 15.47 -6.59 -4.30
CA SER A 153 14.25 -6.47 -3.52
C SER A 153 14.46 -5.66 -2.24
N ASN A 154 13.50 -4.80 -1.91
CA ASN A 154 13.43 -4.19 -0.58
C ASN A 154 12.50 -4.97 0.38
N SER A 155 11.72 -5.95 -0.12
CA SER A 155 10.60 -6.58 0.59
C SER A 155 10.38 -8.08 0.26
N GLY A 156 11.33 -8.72 -0.45
CA GLY A 156 11.33 -10.17 -0.73
C GLY A 156 10.41 -10.65 -1.87
N SER A 157 9.50 -9.83 -2.37
CA SER A 157 8.54 -10.21 -3.43
C SER A 157 9.21 -10.53 -4.78
N CYS A 158 10.21 -9.75 -5.18
CA CYS A 158 10.98 -9.98 -6.39
C CYS A 158 11.86 -11.24 -6.32
N GLN A 159 12.23 -11.69 -5.11
CA GLN A 159 12.99 -12.92 -4.91
C GLN A 159 12.12 -14.15 -5.20
N SER A 160 10.92 -14.22 -4.64
CA SER A 160 10.00 -15.34 -4.89
C SER A 160 9.62 -15.49 -6.37
N PHE A 161 9.48 -14.37 -7.09
CA PHE A 161 9.24 -14.39 -8.53
C PHE A 161 10.48 -14.88 -9.31
N ALA A 162 11.68 -14.41 -8.93
CA ALA A 162 12.93 -14.89 -9.54
C ALA A 162 13.14 -16.39 -9.32
N ASP A 163 12.84 -16.91 -8.12
CA ASP A 163 12.92 -18.34 -7.80
C ASP A 163 11.95 -19.17 -8.66
N THR A 164 10.72 -18.66 -8.86
CA THR A 164 9.73 -19.31 -9.74
C THR A 164 10.23 -19.36 -11.18
N LEU A 165 10.74 -18.23 -11.69
CA LEU A 165 11.28 -18.12 -13.05
C LEU A 165 12.48 -19.06 -13.26
N ALA A 166 13.38 -19.16 -12.28
CA ALA A 166 14.52 -20.07 -12.31
C ALA A 166 14.08 -21.55 -12.33
N SER A 167 13.02 -21.90 -11.60
CA SER A 167 12.48 -23.26 -11.55
C SER A 167 11.80 -23.70 -12.86
N GLU A 168 11.20 -22.76 -13.58
CA GLU A 168 10.49 -23.01 -14.84
C GLU A 168 11.41 -22.90 -16.07
N ALA A 169 12.56 -22.22 -15.97
CA ALA A 169 13.51 -22.01 -17.06
C ALA A 169 13.90 -23.27 -17.86
N PRO A 170 14.08 -24.46 -17.25
CA PRO A 170 14.39 -25.69 -18.00
C PRO A 170 13.26 -26.15 -18.93
N LEU A 171 11.99 -25.81 -18.64
CA LEU A 171 10.85 -26.12 -19.51
C LEU A 171 10.90 -25.34 -20.84
N TYR A 172 11.66 -24.25 -20.85
CA TYR A 172 11.83 -23.35 -21.99
C TYR A 172 13.22 -23.44 -22.63
N GLY A 173 14.04 -24.42 -22.24
CA GLY A 173 15.37 -24.63 -22.82
C GLY A 173 16.49 -23.77 -22.22
N TYR A 174 16.27 -23.19 -21.04
CA TYR A 174 17.25 -22.36 -20.34
C TYR A 174 17.77 -23.02 -19.06
N ASN A 175 19.03 -22.74 -18.72
CA ASN A 175 19.62 -23.05 -17.43
C ASN A 175 19.83 -21.74 -16.66
N ALA A 176 19.00 -21.50 -15.65
CA ALA A 176 19.05 -20.28 -14.84
C ALA A 176 20.15 -20.38 -13.77
N THR A 177 20.94 -19.31 -13.63
CA THR A 177 21.95 -19.12 -12.56
C THR A 177 21.77 -17.77 -11.88
#